data_AF-A0A2H0RGE7-F1
#
_entry.id   AF-A0A2H0RGE7-F1
#
_cell.length_a   1.000
_cell.length_b   1.000
_cell.length_c   1.000
_cell.angle_alpha   90.00
_cell.angle_beta   90.00
_cell.angle_gamma   90.00
#
_symmetry.space_group_name_H-M   'P 1'
#
loop_
_entity.id
_entity.type
_entity.pdbx_description
1 polymer ?
#
loop_
_entity_poly.entity_id
_entity_poly.type
_entity_poly.pdbx_seq_one_letter_code
_entity_poly.pdbx_strand_id
1 'polypeptide(L)' 'MTNPFDTYLANLERLAPLAELNEQTIKALTTPDKIIEKELEVTMDDGRTPTLPAYRVQWSNARRA' A
#
# COMPACT_ATOMS: atom_id res chain seq x y z
N MET A 1 -3.63 18.56 -0.47
CA MET A 1 -3.24 17.39 0.34
C MET A 1 -2.53 16.44 -0.60
N THR A 2 -1.23 16.21 -0.41
CA THR A 2 -0.47 15.30 -1.28
C THR A 2 -0.81 13.86 -0.90
N ASN A 3 -1.09 13.01 -1.89
CA ASN A 3 -1.29 11.59 -1.65
C ASN A 3 0.00 11.00 -1.01
N PRO A 4 -0.10 10.31 0.15
CA PRO A 4 1.07 9.70 0.79
C PRO A 4 1.82 8.73 -0.13
N PHE A 5 1.11 8.05 -1.04
CA PHE A 5 1.74 7.12 -1.97
C PHE A 5 2.58 7.85 -3.04
N ASP A 6 2.11 8.98 -3.56
CA ASP A 6 2.90 9.80 -4.50
C ASP A 6 4.18 10.32 -3.83
N THR A 7 4.11 10.65 -2.54
CA THR A 7 5.29 11.06 -1.75
C THR A 7 6.30 9.92 -1.60
N TYR A 8 5.82 8.69 -1.42
CA TYR A 8 6.67 7.50 -1.40
C TYR A 8 7.36 7.28 -2.76
N LEU A 9 6.62 7.37 -3.87
CA LEU A 9 7.17 7.20 -5.22
C LEU A 9 8.25 8.24 -5.55
N ALA A 10 8.01 9.51 -5.20
CA ALA A 10 9.00 10.57 -5.38
C ALA A 10 10.29 10.32 -4.57
N ASN A 11 10.18 9.78 -3.36
CA ASN A 11 11.34 9.40 -2.57
C ASN A 11 12.09 8.21 -3.16
N LEU A 12 11.36 7.20 -3.66
CA LEU A 12 11.98 6.05 -4.31
C LEU A 12 12.75 6.48 -5.57
N GLU A 13 12.16 7.33 -6.40
CA GLU A 13 12.81 7.91 -7.58
C GLU A 13 14.10 8.65 -7.22
N ARG A 14 14.06 9.49 -6.18
CA ARG A 14 15.23 10.26 -5.72
C ARG A 14 16.34 9.38 -5.13
N LEU A 15 15.99 8.27 -4.46
CA LEU A 15 16.92 7.46 -3.69
C LEU A 15 17.44 6.21 -4.42
N ALA A 16 16.68 5.68 -5.39
CA ALA A 16 17.05 4.47 -6.12
C ALA A 16 18.42 4.57 -6.84
N PRO A 17 18.80 5.71 -7.47
CA PRO A 17 20.13 5.84 -8.06
C PRO A 17 21.25 5.83 -7.02
N LEU A 18 21.00 6.42 -5.84
CA LEU A 18 21.98 6.48 -4.75
C LEU A 18 22.24 5.11 -4.10
N ALA A 19 21.24 4.22 -4.17
CA ALA A 19 21.31 2.85 -3.68
C ALA A 19 21.61 1.82 -4.79
N GLU A 20 21.93 2.29 -6.00
CA GLU A 20 22.24 1.46 -7.18
C GLU A 20 21.18 0.36 -7.45
N LEU A 21 19.90 0.69 -7.23
CA LEU A 21 18.81 -0.27 -7.43
C LEU A 21 18.60 -0.53 -8.93
N ASN A 22 18.47 -1.81 -9.29
CA ASN A 22 18.11 -2.19 -10.65
C ASN A 22 16.61 -1.97 -10.93
N GLU A 23 16.24 -1.93 -12.21
CA GLU A 23 14.86 -1.68 -12.65
C GLU A 23 13.85 -2.69 -12.07
N GLN A 24 14.25 -3.95 -11.93
CA GLN A 24 13.38 -4.99 -11.37
C GLN A 24 13.06 -4.71 -9.89
N THR A 25 14.04 -4.25 -9.12
CA THR A 25 13.89 -3.89 -7.71
C THR A 25 13.04 -2.63 -7.58
N ILE A 26 13.25 -1.63 -8.43
CA ILE A 26 12.42 -0.42 -8.45
C ILE A 26 10.96 -0.79 -8.74
N LYS A 27 10.71 -1.63 -9.75
CA LYS A 27 9.37 -2.10 -10.09
C LYS A 27 8.70 -2.87 -8.95
N ALA A 28 9.44 -3.72 -8.26
CA ALA A 28 8.96 -4.45 -7.09
C ALA A 28 8.66 -3.52 -5.91
N LEU A 29 9.39 -2.40 -5.79
CA LEU A 29 9.13 -1.39 -4.76
C LEU A 29 8.00 -0.43 -5.13
N THR A 30 7.58 -0.31 -6.38
CA THR A 30 6.44 0.56 -6.77
C THR A 30 5.10 -0.17 -6.82
N THR A 31 5.10 -1.51 -6.77
CA THR A 31 3.89 -2.33 -6.94
C THR A 31 3.70 -3.23 -5.72
N PRO A 32 2.58 -3.13 -4.98
CA PRO A 32 2.30 -4.05 -3.88
C PRO A 32 2.11 -5.49 -4.39
N ASP A 33 2.60 -6.47 -3.63
CA ASP A 33 2.38 -7.89 -3.92
C ASP A 33 0.89 -8.28 -3.90
N LYS A 34 0.11 -7.69 -2.99
CA LYS A 34 -1.32 -7.98 -2.86
C LYS A 34 -2.09 -6.84 -2.23
N ILE A 35 -3.24 -6.52 -2.82
CA ILE A 35 -4.26 -5.63 -2.24
C ILE A 35 -5.52 -6.45 -2.02
N ILE A 36 -6.11 -6.32 -0.83
CA ILE A 36 -7.42 -6.89 -0.50
C ILE A 36 -8.32 -5.73 -0.12
N GLU A 37 -9.40 -5.56 -0.86
CA GLU A 37 -10.43 -4.55 -0.61
C GLU A 37 -11.73 -5.26 -0.25
N LYS A 38 -12.41 -4.76 0.78
CA LYS A 38 -13.67 -5.29 1.29
C LYS A 38 -14.57 -4.16 1.75
N GLU A 39 -15.85 -4.49 1.86
CA GLU A 39 -16.82 -3.68 2.57
C GLU A 39 -17.19 -4.43 3.86
N LEU A 40 -17.18 -3.72 4.98
CA LEU A 40 -17.50 -4.26 6.30
C LEU A 40 -18.79 -3.61 6.80
N GLU A 41 -19.80 -4.43 7.06
CA GLU A 41 -21.00 -3.97 7.76
C GLU A 41 -20.71 -3.94 9.27
N VAL A 42 -21.04 -2.83 9.92
CA VAL A 42 -20.79 -2.64 11.36
C VAL A 42 -22.09 -2.29 12.07
N THR A 43 -22.53 -3.12 13.02
CA THR A 43 -23.64 -2.77 13.91
C THR A 43 -23.16 -1.81 14.99
N MET A 44 -23.70 -0.60 15.00
CA MET A 44 -23.40 0.46 15.96
C MET A 44 -24.25 0.32 17.23
N ASP A 45 -23.83 0.95 18.32
CA ASP A 45 -24.57 0.94 19.60
C ASP A 45 -25.99 1.51 19.50
N ASP A 46 -26.23 2.40 18.53
CA ASP A 46 -27.55 2.99 18.24
C ASP A 46 -28.43 2.16 17.29
N GLY A 47 -27.97 0.97 16.90
CA GLY A 47 -28.68 0.05 16.02
C GLY A 47 -28.51 0.32 14.52
N ARG A 48 -27.78 1.36 14.10
CA ARG A 48 -27.45 1.56 12.68
C ARG A 48 -26.45 0.52 12.19
N THR A 49 -26.50 0.18 10.90
CA THR A 49 -25.58 -0.76 10.24
C THR A 49 -24.89 -0.15 9.02
N PRO A 50 -23.96 0.81 9.19
CA PRO A 50 -23.19 1.34 8.07
C PRO A 50 -22.27 0.29 7.43
N THR A 51 -22.12 0.40 6.11
CA THR A 51 -21.10 -0.30 5.33
C THR A 51 -19.86 0.58 5.19
N LEU A 52 -18.70 0.09 5.63
CA LEU A 52 -17.44 0.81 5.63
C LEU A 52 -16.41 0.16 4.71
N PRO A 53 -15.66 0.93 3.90
CA PRO A 53 -14.58 0.38 3.09
C PRO A 53 -13.41 -0.06 3.98
N ALA A 54 -12.82 -1.21 3.66
CA ALA A 54 -11.72 -1.82 4.37
C ALA A 54 -10.62 -2.30 3.42
N TYR A 55 -9.37 -2.07 3.82
CA TYR A 55 -8.20 -2.30 2.99
C TYR A 55 -7.13 -3.09 3.73
N ARG A 56 -6.53 -4.08 3.07
CA ARG A 56 -5.30 -4.75 3.51
C ARG A 56 -4.32 -4.80 2.35
N VAL A 57 -3.21 -4.08 2.49
CA VAL A 57 -2.12 -4.06 1.52
C VAL A 57 -0.95 -4.88 2.06
N GLN A 58 -0.50 -5.87 1.27
CA GLN A 58 0.76 -6.58 1.50
C GLN A 58 1.77 -6.01 0.50
N TRP A 59 2.68 -5.17 1.00
CA TRP A 59 3.58 -4.41 0.13
C TRP A 59 4.64 -5.30 -0.53
N SER A 60 5.42 -6.01 0.27
CA SER A 60 6.48 -6.90 -0.22
C SER A 60 6.70 -8.08 0.72
N ASN A 61 6.84 -9.27 0.15
CA ASN A 61 7.18 -10.51 0.83
C ASN A 61 8.64 -10.94 0.55
N ALA A 62 9.45 -10.10 -0.10
CA ALA A 62 10.79 -10.43 -0.60
C ALA A 62 11.80 -10.89 0.48
N ARG A 63 11.50 -10.69 1.77
CA ARG A 63 12.36 -11.07 2.90
C ARG A 63 11.83 -12.24 3.73
N ARG A 64 10.77 -12.92 3.28
CA ARG A 64 10.31 -14.14 3.95
C ARG A 64 11.29 -15.28 3.65
N ALA A 65 11.80 -15.91 4.71
CA ALA A 65 12.52 -17.17 4.67
C ALA A 65 11.59 -18.35 4.39
#